data_AF-S6FAD4-F1
#
_entry.id   AF-S6FAD4-F1
#
_cell.length_a   1.000
_cell.length_b   1.000
_cell.length_c   1.000
_cell.angle_alpha   90.00
_cell.angle_beta   90.00
_cell.angle_gamma   90.00
#
_symmetry.space_group_name_H-M   'P 1'
#
loop_
_entity.id
_entity.type
_entity.pdbx_description
1 polymer ?
#
loop_
_entity_poly.entity_id
_entity_poly.type
_entity_poly.pdbx_seq_one_letter_code
_entity_poly.pdbx_strand_id
1 'polypeptide(L)'
;MEQENINNKIFRKYIIDYLGKYHFYDEEEFKKSRDDWEYILDNLKESNRFDYNGSSFTFTKFGSISEGKTEKDVSIEVEDNNINVKINNETVHLDLIYKLEVKKLEDHFRIATRISEKGDSISCLLYINLEEGEDFIDSLNYIKKLQQEYAKPR
;
A
#
# COMPACT_ATOMS: atom_id res chain seq x y z
N MET A 1 29.64 21.89 -22.79
CA MET A 1 28.84 20.67 -22.52
C MET A 1 28.55 20.70 -21.04
N GLU A 2 27.44 21.34 -20.67
CA GLU A 2 26.99 21.44 -19.29
C GLU A 2 26.50 20.05 -18.85
N GLN A 3 27.09 19.55 -17.77
CA GLN A 3 26.51 18.44 -17.01
C GLN A 3 25.26 19.00 -16.33
N GLU A 4 24.09 18.61 -16.83
CA GLU A 4 22.83 18.87 -16.13
C GLU A 4 22.91 18.26 -14.73
N ASN A 5 22.89 19.13 -13.72
CA ASN A 5 22.66 18.78 -12.34
C ASN A 5 21.37 17.95 -12.26
N ILE A 6 21.49 16.66 -12.00
CA ILE A 6 20.39 15.83 -11.53
C ILE A 6 20.06 16.34 -10.13
N ASN A 7 19.20 17.37 -10.06
CA ASN A 7 18.64 17.89 -8.83
C ASN A 7 18.10 16.71 -8.03
N ASN A 8 18.71 16.44 -6.88
CA ASN A 8 18.25 15.42 -5.95
C ASN A 8 16.91 15.90 -5.36
N LYS A 9 15.81 15.64 -6.07
CA LYS A 9 14.43 16.02 -5.69
C LYS A 9 13.88 15.22 -4.51
N ILE A 10 14.64 14.23 -4.03
CA ILE A 10 14.25 13.38 -2.91
C ILE A 10 14.27 14.25 -1.64
N PHE A 11 13.08 14.50 -1.11
CA PHE A 11 12.85 15.21 0.14
C PHE A 11 13.14 14.29 1.33
N ARG A 12 12.65 13.05 1.25
CA ARG A 12 12.82 12.02 2.30
C ARG A 12 12.89 10.62 1.68
N LYS A 13 13.61 9.73 2.36
CA LYS A 13 13.71 8.30 2.02
C LYS A 13 13.60 7.47 3.28
N TYR A 14 12.81 6.41 3.21
CA TYR A 14 12.54 5.49 4.30
C TYR A 14 12.69 4.05 3.84
N ILE A 15 13.02 3.16 4.78
CA ILE A 15 12.86 1.72 4.62
C ILE A 15 11.77 1.31 5.59
N ILE A 16 10.62 0.89 5.08
CA ILE A 16 9.53 0.41 5.92
C ILE A 16 9.62 -1.11 6.07
N ASP A 17 9.29 -1.61 7.26
CA ASP A 17 9.43 -3.02 7.60
C ASP A 17 8.48 -3.90 6.76
N TYR A 18 7.26 -3.42 6.53
CA TYR A 18 6.24 -4.15 5.77
C TYR A 18 5.34 -3.26 4.92
N LEU A 19 5.11 -3.68 3.68
CA LEU A 19 4.02 -3.22 2.82
C LEU A 19 3.06 -4.38 2.57
N GLY A 20 1.88 -4.34 3.17
CA GLY A 20 0.78 -5.26 2.87
C GLY A 20 -0.15 -4.66 1.83
N LYS A 21 -0.42 -5.38 0.74
CA LYS A 21 -1.42 -5.04 -0.29
C LYS A 21 -2.54 -6.05 -0.27
N TYR A 22 -3.79 -5.58 -0.31
CA TYR A 22 -4.98 -6.41 -0.14
C TYR A 22 -6.00 -6.15 -1.23
N HIS A 23 -6.32 -7.20 -1.97
CA HIS A 23 -7.44 -7.26 -2.88
C HIS A 23 -8.61 -7.97 -2.20
N PHE A 24 -9.83 -7.51 -2.49
CA PHE A 24 -11.05 -8.09 -1.97
C PHE A 24 -11.95 -8.48 -3.13
N TYR A 25 -12.50 -9.69 -3.03
CA TYR A 25 -13.36 -10.26 -4.05
C TYR A 25 -14.62 -10.80 -3.40
N ASP A 26 -15.77 -10.64 -4.05
CA ASP A 26 -16.83 -11.62 -3.85
C ASP A 26 -16.43 -12.98 -4.47
N GLU A 27 -17.17 -14.05 -4.14
CA GLU A 27 -16.81 -15.39 -4.61
C GLU A 27 -16.86 -15.51 -6.14
N GLU A 28 -17.79 -14.80 -6.81
CA GLU A 28 -17.96 -14.88 -8.26
C GLU A 28 -16.89 -14.08 -9.02
N GLU A 29 -16.47 -12.94 -8.47
CA GLU A 29 -15.31 -12.18 -8.93
C GLU A 29 -14.02 -12.99 -8.75
N PHE A 30 -13.87 -13.67 -7.61
CA PHE A 30 -12.70 -14.50 -7.34
C PHE A 30 -12.57 -15.66 -8.33
N LYS A 31 -13.69 -16.34 -8.63
CA LYS A 31 -13.75 -17.40 -9.66
C LYS A 31 -13.35 -16.90 -11.05
N LYS A 32 -13.64 -15.63 -11.38
CA LYS A 32 -13.32 -15.02 -12.68
C LYS A 32 -11.91 -14.45 -12.74
N SER A 33 -11.30 -14.14 -11.61
CA SER A 33 -10.02 -13.43 -11.57
C SER A 33 -8.80 -14.34 -11.76
N ARG A 34 -8.97 -15.67 -11.62
CA ARG A 34 -7.86 -16.64 -11.66
C ARG A 34 -8.32 -18.07 -11.97
N ASP A 35 -7.45 -18.86 -12.59
CA ASP A 35 -7.77 -20.23 -13.03
C ASP A 35 -7.69 -21.27 -11.90
N ASP A 36 -6.86 -21.03 -10.90
CA ASP A 36 -6.62 -21.88 -9.73
C ASP A 36 -7.60 -21.63 -8.57
N TRP A 37 -8.71 -20.95 -8.85
CA TRP A 37 -9.68 -20.52 -7.84
C TRP A 37 -10.26 -21.68 -7.02
N GLU A 38 -10.54 -22.82 -7.65
CA GLU A 38 -11.22 -23.97 -7.02
C GLU A 38 -10.34 -24.55 -5.92
N TYR A 39 -9.06 -24.78 -6.23
CA TYR A 39 -8.08 -25.26 -5.27
C TYR A 39 -7.94 -24.32 -4.07
N ILE A 40 -7.86 -23.00 -4.31
CA ILE A 40 -7.73 -22.02 -3.24
C ILE A 40 -8.98 -21.98 -2.38
N LEU A 41 -10.16 -21.98 -3.00
CA LEU A 41 -11.43 -21.84 -2.28
C LEU A 41 -11.73 -23.07 -1.41
N ASP A 42 -11.42 -24.27 -1.90
CA ASP A 42 -11.60 -25.51 -1.14
C ASP A 42 -10.72 -25.52 0.11
N ASN A 43 -9.42 -25.23 -0.04
CA ASN A 43 -8.52 -25.12 1.10
C ASN A 43 -8.92 -24.00 2.06
N LEU A 44 -9.35 -22.85 1.52
CA LEU A 44 -9.78 -21.70 2.33
C LEU A 44 -11.03 -22.01 3.17
N LYS A 45 -11.97 -22.81 2.64
CA LYS A 45 -13.16 -23.27 3.37
C LYS A 45 -12.82 -24.24 4.50
N GLU A 46 -11.77 -25.03 4.35
CA GLU A 46 -11.33 -25.97 5.39
C GLU A 46 -10.63 -25.27 6.57
N SER A 47 -9.79 -24.27 6.29
CA SER A 47 -8.90 -23.68 7.30
C SER A 47 -9.20 -22.21 7.66
N ASN A 48 -10.11 -21.55 6.94
CA ASN A 48 -10.41 -20.10 7.01
C ASN A 48 -9.22 -19.16 6.66
N ARG A 49 -8.02 -19.71 6.52
CA ARG A 49 -6.81 -19.04 6.04
C ARG A 49 -5.98 -20.02 5.21
N PHE A 50 -5.59 -19.61 4.01
CA PHE A 50 -4.77 -20.43 3.14
C PHE A 50 -3.63 -19.60 2.55
N ASP A 51 -2.39 -20.03 2.73
CA ASP A 51 -1.22 -19.36 2.15
C ASP A 51 -0.80 -20.14 0.89
N TYR A 52 -0.82 -19.49 -0.27
CA TYR A 52 -0.57 -20.13 -1.56
C TYR A 52 0.04 -19.17 -2.57
N ASN A 53 1.09 -19.64 -3.26
CA ASN A 53 1.80 -18.92 -4.32
C ASN A 53 2.21 -17.48 -3.94
N GLY A 54 2.72 -17.30 -2.72
CA GLY A 54 3.17 -15.99 -2.22
C GLY A 54 2.04 -15.04 -1.79
N SER A 55 0.78 -15.48 -1.85
CA SER A 55 -0.38 -14.77 -1.33
C SER A 55 -0.94 -15.46 -0.08
N SER A 56 -1.54 -14.67 0.81
CA SER A 56 -2.37 -15.14 1.92
C SER A 56 -3.84 -14.88 1.63
N PHE A 57 -4.66 -15.92 1.65
CA PHE A 57 -6.11 -15.86 1.45
C PHE A 57 -6.84 -16.01 2.77
N THR A 58 -7.83 -15.16 3.03
CA THR A 58 -8.70 -15.25 4.23
C THR A 58 -10.12 -14.86 3.88
N PHE A 59 -11.12 -15.47 4.52
CA PHE A 59 -12.46 -14.89 4.52
C PHE A 59 -12.49 -13.67 5.44
N THR A 60 -13.04 -12.57 4.94
CA THR A 60 -13.33 -11.41 5.78
C THR A 60 -14.54 -11.71 6.66
N LYS A 61 -14.73 -10.89 7.71
CA LYS A 61 -15.92 -10.95 8.56
C LYS A 61 -17.25 -10.77 7.81
N PHE A 62 -17.20 -10.27 6.57
CA PHE A 62 -18.36 -10.03 5.71
C PHE A 62 -18.56 -11.13 4.66
N GLY A 63 -17.74 -12.19 4.68
CA GLY A 63 -17.84 -13.32 3.76
C GLY A 63 -17.12 -13.12 2.41
N SER A 64 -16.51 -11.95 2.16
CA SER A 64 -15.66 -11.75 0.99
C SER A 64 -14.30 -12.44 1.15
N ILE A 65 -13.63 -12.71 0.03
CA ILE A 65 -12.29 -13.29 0.00
C ILE A 65 -11.28 -12.14 -0.04
N SER A 66 -10.34 -12.13 0.89
CA SER A 66 -9.19 -11.22 0.90
C SER A 66 -7.96 -11.95 0.41
N GLU A 67 -7.30 -11.42 -0.62
CA GLU A 67 -5.97 -11.83 -1.06
C GLU A 67 -4.96 -10.78 -0.59
N GLY A 68 -4.05 -11.17 0.31
CA GLY A 68 -3.00 -10.33 0.84
C GLY A 68 -1.62 -10.71 0.32
N LYS A 69 -0.82 -9.74 -0.09
CA LYS A 69 0.62 -9.90 -0.34
C LYS A 69 1.40 -8.95 0.56
N THR A 70 2.47 -9.46 1.16
CA THR A 70 3.32 -8.67 2.05
C THR A 70 4.75 -8.65 1.52
N GLU A 71 5.24 -7.45 1.28
CA GLU A 71 6.64 -7.17 0.96
C GLU A 71 7.35 -6.66 2.22
N LYS A 72 8.64 -6.96 2.35
CA LYS A 72 9.50 -6.52 3.46
C LYS A 72 10.59 -5.59 2.97
N ASP A 73 11.17 -4.81 3.88
CA ASP A 73 12.32 -3.94 3.63
C ASP A 73 12.07 -3.01 2.43
N VAL A 74 10.90 -2.37 2.42
CA VAL A 74 10.39 -1.64 1.26
C VAL A 74 10.91 -0.21 1.28
N SER A 75 11.57 0.19 0.19
CA SER A 75 12.07 1.55 0.04
C SER A 75 10.95 2.49 -0.39
N ILE A 76 10.71 3.54 0.39
CA ILE A 76 9.79 4.63 0.04
C ILE A 76 10.58 5.93 -0.10
N GLU A 77 10.46 6.58 -1.26
CA GLU A 77 11.03 7.89 -1.51
C GLU A 77 9.91 8.90 -1.73
N VAL A 78 10.02 10.03 -1.03
CA VAL A 78 9.14 11.19 -1.15
C VAL A 78 9.94 12.28 -1.84
N GLU A 79 9.42 12.77 -2.96
CA GLU A 79 10.00 13.90 -3.68
C GLU A 79 9.28 15.20 -3.31
N ASP A 80 10.02 16.30 -3.28
CA ASP A 80 9.44 17.62 -3.02
C ASP A 80 8.45 18.01 -4.13
N ASN A 81 7.30 18.58 -3.73
CA ASN A 81 6.21 18.99 -4.62
C ASN A 81 5.65 17.87 -5.53
N ASN A 82 5.73 16.60 -5.10
CA ASN A 82 5.17 15.46 -5.82
C ASN A 82 4.00 14.84 -5.04
N ILE A 83 2.87 14.63 -5.71
CA ILE A 83 1.67 13.99 -5.11
C ILE A 83 1.78 12.46 -5.02
N ASN A 84 2.80 11.90 -5.67
CA ASN A 84 3.11 10.47 -5.71
C ASN A 84 4.37 10.18 -4.89
N VAL A 85 4.54 8.91 -4.55
CA VAL A 85 5.75 8.38 -3.91
C VAL A 85 6.44 7.42 -4.87
N LYS A 86 7.72 7.12 -4.63
CA LYS A 86 8.36 5.94 -5.23
C LYS A 86 8.41 4.81 -4.21
N ILE A 87 7.86 3.66 -4.57
CA ILE A 87 7.96 2.43 -3.79
C ILE A 87 8.84 1.47 -4.59
N ASN A 88 9.99 1.05 -4.03
CA ASN A 88 10.95 0.17 -4.71
C ASN A 88 11.30 0.65 -6.14
N ASN A 89 11.53 1.97 -6.29
CA ASN A 89 11.80 2.69 -7.55
C ASN A 89 10.63 2.80 -8.54
N GLU A 90 9.44 2.30 -8.21
CA GLU A 90 8.23 2.47 -9.02
C GLU A 90 7.43 3.66 -8.51
N THR A 91 7.01 4.56 -9.41
CA THR A 91 6.13 5.68 -9.06
C THR A 91 4.73 5.18 -8.79
N VAL A 92 4.23 5.46 -7.60
CA VAL A 92 2.98 4.97 -7.06
C VAL A 92 2.15 6.12 -6.51
N HIS A 93 0.84 6.08 -6.76
CA HIS A 93 -0.11 6.98 -6.13
C HIS A 93 -0.71 6.33 -4.87
N LEU A 94 -0.44 6.90 -3.70
CA LEU A 94 -1.16 6.60 -2.47
C LEU A 94 -2.34 7.58 -2.34
N ASP A 95 -3.57 7.08 -2.19
CA ASP A 95 -4.76 7.93 -2.04
C ASP A 95 -4.94 8.35 -0.57
N LEU A 96 -4.14 9.33 -0.16
CA LEU A 96 -4.06 9.81 1.22
C LEU A 96 -5.22 10.74 1.58
N ILE A 97 -5.89 11.33 0.58
CA ILE A 97 -7.14 12.07 0.77
C ILE A 97 -8.24 11.12 1.19
N TYR A 98 -8.42 10.03 0.45
CA TYR A 98 -9.46 9.05 0.75
C TYR A 98 -9.20 8.34 2.07
N LYS A 99 -7.96 7.88 2.30
CA LYS A 99 -7.62 7.16 3.53
C LYS A 99 -6.18 7.40 3.98
N LEU A 100 -6.02 7.89 5.21
CA LEU A 100 -4.75 7.95 5.92
C LEU A 100 -5.05 7.74 7.42
N GLU A 101 -5.11 6.49 7.84
CA GLU A 101 -5.38 6.11 9.23
C GLU A 101 -4.10 5.60 9.89
N VAL A 102 -3.65 6.26 10.95
CA VAL A 102 -2.45 5.88 11.69
C VAL A 102 -2.85 5.21 13.00
N LYS A 103 -2.23 4.06 13.29
CA LYS A 103 -2.32 3.40 14.59
C LYS A 103 -0.92 3.10 15.11
N LYS A 104 -0.59 3.65 16.28
CA LYS A 104 0.60 3.25 17.03
C LYS A 104 0.39 1.87 17.65
N LEU A 105 1.30 0.95 17.36
CA LEU A 105 1.40 -0.39 17.94
C LEU A 105 2.55 -0.40 18.96
N GLU A 106 2.87 -1.58 19.50
CA GLU A 106 3.94 -1.73 20.50
C GLU A 106 5.32 -1.36 19.94
N ASP A 107 5.57 -1.72 18.69
CA ASP A 107 6.88 -1.65 18.03
C ASP A 107 6.87 -0.92 16.68
N HIS A 108 5.68 -0.58 16.15
CA HIS A 108 5.53 0.08 14.86
C HIS A 108 4.41 1.14 14.87
N PHE A 109 4.46 2.04 13.90
CA PHE A 109 3.26 2.67 13.38
C PHE A 109 2.71 1.86 12.22
N ARG A 110 1.41 1.56 12.27
CA ARG A 110 0.66 1.00 11.17
C ARG A 110 -0.15 2.10 10.50
N ILE A 111 0.10 2.34 9.23
CA ILE A 111 -0.63 3.29 8.39
C ILE A 111 -1.51 2.49 7.43
N ALA A 112 -2.83 2.72 7.48
CA ALA A 112 -3.76 2.18 6.50
C ALA A 112 -4.11 3.27 5.47
N THR A 113 -3.90 2.96 4.20
CA THR A 113 -4.22 3.85 3.06
C THR A 113 -4.65 3.01 1.85
N ARG A 114 -4.76 3.62 0.67
CA ARG A 114 -5.02 2.94 -0.59
C ARG A 114 -3.91 3.25 -1.59
N ILE A 115 -3.68 2.31 -2.49
CA ILE A 115 -2.72 2.41 -3.57
C ILE A 115 -3.45 2.23 -4.90
N SER A 116 -3.21 3.13 -5.86
CA SER A 116 -3.78 3.02 -7.19
C SER A 116 -2.89 2.12 -8.06
N GLU A 117 -3.40 0.96 -8.46
CA GLU A 117 -2.71 -0.02 -9.29
C GLU A 117 -3.56 -0.41 -10.51
N LYS A 118 -3.02 -0.26 -11.72
CA LYS A 118 -3.56 -0.80 -12.99
C LYS A 118 -5.09 -0.65 -13.18
N GLY A 119 -5.65 0.51 -12.82
CA GLY A 119 -7.08 0.82 -13.00
C GLY A 119 -7.98 0.46 -11.81
N ASP A 120 -7.41 -0.07 -10.73
CA ASP A 120 -8.10 -0.31 -9.47
C ASP A 120 -7.40 0.44 -8.31
N SER A 121 -8.11 0.60 -7.20
CA SER A 121 -7.56 1.15 -5.96
C SER A 121 -7.67 0.09 -4.88
N ILE A 122 -6.53 -0.40 -4.41
CA ILE A 122 -6.51 -1.51 -3.44
C ILE A 122 -6.13 -0.99 -2.06
N SER A 123 -6.50 -1.74 -1.02
CA SER A 123 -6.14 -1.36 0.34
C SER A 123 -4.69 -1.72 0.61
N CYS A 124 -3.94 -0.85 1.27
CA CYS A 124 -2.59 -1.16 1.71
C CYS A 124 -2.33 -0.77 3.18
N LEU A 125 -1.42 -1.51 3.80
CA LEU A 125 -0.92 -1.27 5.14
C LEU A 125 0.58 -1.06 5.08
N LEU A 126 1.05 0.06 5.61
CA LEU A 126 2.47 0.38 5.76
C LEU A 126 2.83 0.21 7.24
N TYR A 127 3.91 -0.49 7.53
CA TYR A 127 4.44 -0.65 8.87
C TYR A 127 5.84 -0.08 8.91
N ILE A 128 6.04 0.90 9.78
CA ILE A 128 7.35 1.52 10.01
C ILE A 128 7.66 1.48 11.51
N ASN A 129 8.91 1.23 11.84
CA ASN A 129 9.42 1.30 13.21
C ASN A 129 9.06 2.64 13.90
N LEU A 130 9.04 2.63 15.23
CA LEU A 130 8.69 3.82 16.02
C LEU A 130 9.71 4.97 15.92
N GLU A 131 10.97 4.68 15.59
CA GLU A 131 12.06 5.66 15.54
C GLU A 131 11.88 6.63 14.36
N GLU A 132 11.56 6.11 13.19
CA GLU A 132 11.34 6.89 11.97
C GLU A 132 9.87 7.24 11.71
N GLY A 133 8.96 6.62 12.47
CA GLY A 133 7.55 6.64 12.16
C GLY A 133 6.88 8.01 12.18
N GLU A 134 7.22 8.89 13.13
CA GLU A 134 6.64 10.23 13.20
C GLU A 134 7.04 11.09 11.98
N ASP A 135 8.32 11.09 11.59
CA ASP A 135 8.79 11.82 10.40
C ASP A 135 8.20 11.24 9.10
N PHE A 136 8.03 9.92 9.03
CA PHE A 136 7.32 9.29 7.91
C PHE A 136 5.86 9.71 7.81
N ILE A 137 5.14 9.73 8.94
CA ILE A 137 3.75 10.18 9.00
C ILE A 137 3.64 11.66 8.58
N ASP A 138 4.58 12.51 9.00
CA ASP A 138 4.63 13.91 8.58
C ASP A 138 4.86 14.06 7.08
N SER A 139 5.71 13.23 6.49
CA SER A 139 5.90 13.18 5.03
C SER A 139 4.63 12.75 4.29
N LEU A 140 3.88 11.76 4.80
CA LEU A 140 2.58 11.37 4.23
C LEU A 140 1.55 12.50 4.38
N ASN A 141 1.52 13.20 5.50
CA ASN A 141 0.65 14.37 5.69
C ASN A 141 1.01 15.53 4.75
N TYR A 142 2.29 15.73 4.46
CA TYR A 142 2.75 16.69 3.46
C TYR A 142 2.23 16.32 2.06
N ILE A 143 2.41 15.06 1.62
CA ILE A 143 1.89 14.59 0.33
C ILE A 143 0.36 14.76 0.27
N LYS A 144 -0.35 14.41 1.34
CA LYS A 144 -1.81 14.60 1.43
C LYS A 144 -2.21 16.05 1.20
N LYS A 145 -1.49 17.02 1.77
CA LYS A 145 -1.75 18.45 1.54
C LYS A 145 -1.55 18.83 0.08
N LEU A 146 -0.48 18.35 -0.56
CA LEU A 146 -0.25 18.57 -2.00
C LEU A 146 -1.40 17.99 -2.84
N GLN A 147 -1.86 16.78 -2.52
CA GLN A 147 -3.01 16.17 -3.20
C GLN A 147 -4.26 17.03 -3.05
N GLN A 148 -4.54 17.55 -1.84
CA GLN A 148 -5.69 18.41 -1.58
C GLN A 148 -5.63 19.73 -2.35
N GLU A 149 -4.44 20.32 -2.49
CA GLU A 149 -4.25 21.53 -3.29
C GLU A 149 -4.45 21.26 -4.77
N TYR A 150 -3.96 20.13 -5.27
CA TYR A 150 -4.11 19.72 -6.67
C TYR A 150 -5.57 19.41 -7.04
N ALA A 151 -6.36 18.90 -6.08
CA ALA A 151 -7.76 18.54 -6.29
C ALA A 151 -8.73 19.75 -6.28
N LYS A 152 -8.28 20.96 -5.93
CA LYS A 152 -9.15 22.15 -5.93
C LYS A 152 -9.47 22.56 -7.38
N PRO A 153 -10.76 22.81 -7.72
CA PRO A 153 -11.11 23.36 -9.03
C PRO A 153 -10.42 24.73 -9.22
N ARG A 154 -9.86 24.93 -10.41
CA ARG A 154 -9.23 26.19 -10.82
C ARG A 154 -10.27 27.23 -11.25
#